data_AF-A0A3D0VAP0-F1
#
_entry.id   AF-A0A3D0VAP0-F1
#
_cell.length_a   1.000
_cell.length_b   1.000
_cell.length_c   1.000
_cell.angle_alpha   90.00
_cell.angle_beta   90.00
_cell.angle_gamma   90.00
#
_symmetry.space_group_name_H-M   'P 1'
#
loop_
_entity.id
_entity.type
_entity.pdbx_description
1 polymer ?
#
loop_
_entity_poly.entity_id
_entity_poly.type
_entity_poly.pdbx_seq_one_letter_code
_entity_poly.pdbx_strand_id
1 'polypeptide(L)' 'MVESALQDARFIVGVDGSEASVEALRQAQRLAVPVGAKVLATACWDDPQVYAGYVAMGIDRFEERVERILKEAMEKAFGP' A
#
# COMPACT_ATOMS: atom_id res chain seq x y z
N MET A 1 7.77 -15.34 -25.88
CA MET A 1 7.41 -15.76 -24.50
C MET A 1 7.77 -14.70 -23.45
N VAL A 2 8.70 -13.77 -23.73
CA VAL A 2 9.08 -12.70 -22.78
C VAL A 2 8.07 -11.53 -22.76
N GLU A 3 7.47 -11.14 -23.89
CA GLU A 3 6.41 -10.10 -23.92
C GLU A 3 5.23 -10.39 -22.98
N SER A 4 4.81 -11.65 -22.89
CA SER A 4 3.65 -12.06 -22.06
C SER A 4 3.93 -11.94 -20.56
N ALA A 5 5.18 -12.17 -20.12
CA ALA A 5 5.55 -12.06 -18.71
C ALA A 5 5.61 -10.59 -18.24
N LEU A 6 5.92 -9.66 -19.15
CA LEU A 6 5.90 -8.21 -18.86
C LEU A 6 4.47 -7.67 -18.76
N GLN A 7 3.53 -8.19 -19.55
CA GLN A 7 2.10 -7.83 -19.42
C GLN A 7 1.51 -8.18 -18.05
N ASP A 8 2.02 -9.23 -17.40
CA ASP A 8 1.63 -9.64 -16.05
C ASP A 8 2.55 -9.08 -14.95
N ALA A 9 3.59 -8.29 -15.31
CA ALA A 9 4.53 -7.75 -14.34
C ALA A 9 3.85 -6.78 -13.37
N ARG A 10 4.22 -6.88 -12.10
CA ARG A 10 3.68 -6.05 -11.01
C ARG A 10 4.81 -5.40 -10.23
N PHE A 11 4.65 -4.11 -9.95
CA PHE A 11 5.44 -3.38 -8.97
C PHE A 11 4.66 -3.37 -7.66
N ILE A 12 5.16 -4.07 -6.64
CA ILE A 12 4.56 -4.07 -5.30
C ILE A 12 5.21 -2.96 -4.49
N VAL A 13 4.40 -2.07 -3.92
CA VAL A 13 4.86 -0.93 -3.13
C VAL A 13 4.29 -1.02 -1.72
N GLY A 14 5.18 -1.10 -0.73
CA GLY A 14 4.81 -1.00 0.68
C GLY A 14 4.41 0.43 1.03
N VAL A 15 3.26 0.60 1.68
CA VAL A 15 2.70 1.88 2.10
C VAL A 15 2.54 1.91 3.61
N ASP A 16 3.26 2.82 4.26
CA ASP A 16 3.24 3.02 5.71
C ASP A 16 2.72 4.41 6.12
N GLY A 17 2.38 5.25 5.13
CA GLY A 17 1.89 6.63 5.33
C GLY A 17 2.99 7.69 5.36
N SER A 18 4.27 7.30 5.27
CA SER A 18 5.38 8.24 5.15
C SER A 18 5.42 8.88 3.76
N GLU A 19 5.98 10.09 3.67
CA GLU A 19 6.23 10.75 2.38
C GLU A 19 7.17 9.93 1.48
N ALA A 20 8.06 9.11 2.07
CA ALA A 20 8.90 8.18 1.33
C ALA A 20 8.08 7.08 0.63
N SER A 21 7.06 6.53 1.30
CA SER A 21 6.15 5.55 0.67
C SER A 21 5.29 6.16 -0.44
N VAL A 22 4.88 7.42 -0.28
CA VAL A 22 4.17 8.17 -1.34
C VAL A 22 5.08 8.40 -2.55
N GLU A 23 6.34 8.78 -2.34
CA GLU A 23 7.28 8.91 -3.44
C GLU A 23 7.60 7.57 -4.11
N ALA A 24 7.65 6.47 -3.36
CA ALA A 24 7.80 5.13 -3.90
C ALA A 24 6.64 4.76 -4.86
N LEU A 25 5.40 5.13 -4.53
CA LEU A 25 4.25 4.97 -5.44
C LEU A 25 4.45 5.74 -6.76
N ARG A 26 4.91 7.00 -6.68
CA ARG A 26 5.19 7.81 -7.88
C ARG A 26 6.29 7.21 -8.74
N GLN A 27 7.37 6.71 -8.13
CA GLN A 27 8.45 6.04 -8.83
C GLN A 27 7.97 4.74 -9.49
N ALA A 28 7.20 3.92 -8.78
CA ALA A 28 6.65 2.69 -9.32
C ALA A 28 5.77 2.96 -10.55
N GLN A 29 4.92 3.99 -10.51
CA GLN A 29 4.12 4.39 -11.67
C GLN A 29 5.01 4.80 -12.87
N ARG A 30 6.05 5.60 -12.64
CA ARG A 30 7.01 6.00 -13.69
C ARG A 30 7.68 4.80 -14.35
N LEU A 31 8.01 3.77 -13.57
CA LEU A 31 8.65 2.54 -14.05
C LEU A 31 7.65 1.58 -14.70
N ALA A 32 6.40 1.55 -14.24
CA ALA A 32 5.38 0.65 -14.73
C ALA A 32 4.80 1.04 -16.09
N VAL A 33 4.64 2.34 -16.35
CA VAL A 33 4.04 2.87 -17.60
C VAL A 33 4.75 2.39 -18.87
N PRO A 34 6.09 2.50 -19.02
CA PRO A 34 6.78 2.13 -20.26
C PRO A 34 6.68 0.64 -20.60
N VAL A 35 6.44 -0.21 -19.61
CA VAL A 35 6.39 -1.68 -19.76
C VAL A 35 4.98 -2.25 -19.66
N GLY A 36 3.95 -1.39 -19.50
CA GLY A 36 2.56 -1.82 -19.36
C GLY A 36 2.28 -2.63 -18.09
N ALA A 37 3.11 -2.48 -17.06
CA ALA A 37 2.96 -3.19 -15.78
C ALA A 37 1.94 -2.50 -14.86
N LYS A 38 1.48 -3.22 -13.84
CA LYS A 38 0.58 -2.68 -12.80
C LYS A 38 1.34 -2.34 -11.53
N VAL A 39 0.90 -1.31 -10.83
CA VAL A 39 1.36 -1.00 -9.46
C VAL A 39 0.35 -1.57 -8.46
N LEU A 40 0.84 -2.33 -7.48
CA LEU A 40 0.06 -2.84 -6.36
C LEU A 40 0.53 -2.15 -5.07
N ALA A 41 -0.22 -1.16 -4.63
CA ALA A 41 -0.02 -0.53 -3.33
C ALA A 41 -0.47 -1.49 -2.23
N THR A 42 0.39 -1.75 -1.25
CA THR A 42 0.15 -2.72 -0.18
C THR A 42 0.48 -2.07 1.16
N ALA A 43 -0.47 -2.08 2.08
CA ALA A 43 -0.26 -1.67 3.46
C ALA A 43 -0.55 -2.86 4.38
N CYS A 44 0.22 -3.00 5.45
CA CYS A 44 0.10 -4.11 6.39
C CYS A 44 -0.41 -3.59 7.73
N TRP A 45 -1.35 -4.33 8.31
CA TRP A 45 -1.75 -4.19 9.71
C TRP A 45 -1.43 -5.50 10.43
N ASP A 46 -1.32 -5.43 11.75
CA ASP A 46 -1.15 -6.60 12.61
C ASP A 46 -2.15 -6.49 13.75
N ASP A 47 -2.66 -7.63 14.22
CA ASP A 47 -3.51 -7.71 15.40
C ASP A 47 -2.62 -8.02 16.61
N PRO A 48 -2.22 -7.00 17.39
CA PRO A 48 -1.32 -7.23 18.49
C PRO A 48 -1.99 -8.21 19.47
N GLN A 49 -1.29 -9.30 19.81
CA GLN A 49 -1.71 -10.26 20.83
C GLN A 49 -1.63 -9.59 22.23
N VAL A 50 -2.54 -8.66 22.52
CA VAL A 50 -2.63 -7.99 23.82
C VAL A 50 -3.41 -8.86 24.79
N TYR A 51 -3.02 -8.87 26.07
CA TYR A 51 -3.83 -9.45 27.15
C TYR A 51 -5.28 -8.93 27.03
N ALA A 52 -6.26 -9.83 27.09
CA ALA A 52 -7.68 -9.58 26.80
C ALA A 52 -8.31 -8.33 27.48
N GLY A 53 -7.71 -7.80 28.55
CA GLY A 53 -8.13 -6.56 29.20
C GLY A 53 -7.87 -5.27 28.42
N TYR A 54 -6.93 -5.25 27.46
CA TYR A 54 -6.62 -4.06 26.65
C TYR A 54 -7.52 -3.91 25.42
N VAL A 55 -8.01 -5.02 24.86
CA VAL A 55 -8.94 -5.06 23.70
C VAL A 55 -10.23 -4.29 24.02
N ALA A 56 -10.72 -4.38 25.27
CA ALA A 56 -11.93 -3.66 25.72
C ALA A 56 -11.83 -2.12 25.71
N MET A 57 -10.63 -1.53 25.51
CA MET A 57 -10.42 -0.09 25.45
C MET A 57 -10.61 0.52 24.03
N GLY A 58 -11.06 -0.27 23.05
CA GLY A 58 -11.38 0.23 21.70
C GLY A 58 -10.15 0.38 20.79
N ILE A 59 -9.14 -0.45 21.01
CA ILE A 59 -7.87 -0.47 20.26
C ILE A 59 -8.03 -1.18 18.89
N ASP A 60 -9.21 -1.74 18.59
CA ASP A 60 -9.47 -2.69 17.49
C ASP A 60 -9.52 -2.08 16.07
N ARG A 61 -9.28 -0.78 15.89
CA ARG A 61 -9.35 -0.11 14.56
C ARG A 61 -8.03 -0.12 13.78
N PHE A 62 -7.22 -1.17 13.93
CA PHE A 62 -5.94 -1.27 13.23
C PHE A 62 -6.12 -1.41 11.71
N GLU A 63 -7.07 -2.24 11.28
CA GLU A 63 -7.41 -2.42 9.87
C GLU A 63 -7.94 -1.11 9.26
N GLU A 64 -8.94 -0.47 9.89
CA GLU A 64 -9.50 0.81 9.43
C GLU A 64 -8.45 1.92 9.32
N ARG A 65 -7.47 1.93 10.23
CA ARG A 65 -6.36 2.89 10.19
C ARG A 65 -5.46 2.64 8.99
N VAL A 66 -5.14 1.39 8.69
CA VAL A 66 -4.27 1.02 7.57
C VAL A 66 -4.98 1.22 6.23
N GLU A 67 -6.28 0.95 6.13
CA GLU A 67 -7.09 1.31 4.95
C GLU A 67 -7.05 2.82 4.67
N ARG A 68 -7.18 3.64 5.72
CA ARG A 68 -7.11 5.10 5.60
C ARG A 68 -5.72 5.57 5.14
N ILE A 69 -4.66 5.03 5.73
CA ILE A 69 -3.28 5.31 5.33
C ILE A 69 -3.07 4.98 3.84
N LEU A 70 -3.53 3.80 3.42
CA LEU A 70 -3.41 3.38 2.03
C LEU A 70 -4.15 4.34 1.09
N LYS A 71 -5.39 4.72 1.43
CA LYS A 71 -6.19 5.66 0.64
C LYS A 71 -5.54 7.04 0.54
N GLU A 72 -5.14 7.62 1.67
CA GLU A 72 -4.49 8.94 1.71
C GLU A 72 -3.17 8.96 0.92
N ALA A 73 -2.39 7.89 1.00
CA ALA A 73 -1.15 7.77 0.21
C ALA A 73 -1.42 7.70 -1.30
N MET A 74 -2.47 6.99 -1.72
CA MET A 74 -2.90 6.93 -3.12
C MET A 74 -3.34 8.31 -3.62
N GLU A 75 -4.17 9.03 -2.84
CA GLU A 75 -4.62 10.39 -3.18
C GLU A 75 -3.44 11.37 -3.27
N LYS A 76 -2.48 11.31 -2.33
CA LYS A 76 -1.25 12.13 -2.37
C LYS A 76 -0.34 11.80 -3.55
N ALA A 77 -0.32 10.54 -3.99
CA ALA A 77 0.53 10.10 -5.09
C ALA A 77 -0.06 10.46 -6.46
N PHE A 78 -1.37 10.31 -6.63
CA PHE A 78 -2.02 10.27 -7.95
C PHE A 78 -3.23 11.20 -8.12
N GLY A 79 -3.71 11.86 -7.06
CA GLY A 79 -4.95 12.63 -7.07
C GLY A 79 -6.18 11.78 -6.75
N PRO A 80 -7.38 12.40 -6.75
CA PRO A 80 -8.66 11.73 -6.47
C PRO A 80 -9.11 10.77 -7.59
#